data_AF-A0A8H6I896-F1
#
_entry.id   AF-A0A8H6I896-F1
#
_cell.length_a   1.000
_cell.length_b   1.000
_cell.length_c   1.000
_cell.angle_alpha   90.00
_cell.angle_beta   90.00
_cell.angle_gamma   90.00
#
_symmetry.space_group_name_H-M   'P 1'
#
loop_
_entity.id
_entity.type
_entity.pdbx_description
1 polymer ?
#
loop_
_entity_poly.entity_id
_entity_poly.type
_entity_poly.pdbx_seq_one_letter_code
_entity_poly.pdbx_strand_id
1 'polypeptide(L)'
;GAALGSMTQALLYKGIRRVKREGTKERRRTMMGLDATRYASKDRVGLAPLDETIWKSIRAKNMGDNRLRVFLWKIVHDALGCGSFWENIEKYKERAKCPTCDITETAEHTLTECPSSGQKVVWNLVQRVFEKKGIDWKRPTPGSIASCGARSIVNPRTGKPRTGASRLYTILVSQSAYLIWKLRCEWRIGKQGEKDGVPTDKEVHNRWVAMVNRIIKLDALAAMRKPKGKEKRTGPCPVLFANTWQGVLLDEEVIPEIVNGKLRGVSGVLVGISPLVQEGRTRRVPHYRAKPSSRRCA
;
A
#
# COMPACT_ATOMS: atom_id res chain seq x y z
N GLY A 1 10.82 45.27 -15.47
CA GLY A 1 10.87 44.56 -14.18
C GLY A 1 9.46 44.21 -13.72
N ALA A 2 9.25 43.02 -13.14
CA ALA A 2 7.93 42.65 -12.63
C ALA A 2 7.67 43.35 -11.29
N ALA A 3 6.50 43.98 -11.12
CA ALA A 3 6.13 44.67 -9.88
C ALA A 3 5.86 43.63 -8.77
N LEU A 4 6.77 43.53 -7.80
CA LEU A 4 6.67 42.60 -6.67
C LEU A 4 5.36 42.77 -5.87
N GLY A 5 4.78 43.98 -5.86
CA GLY A 5 3.53 44.29 -5.17
C GLY A 5 2.27 43.60 -5.73
N SER A 6 2.30 43.09 -6.98
CA SER A 6 1.18 42.35 -7.58
C SER A 6 1.41 40.83 -7.62
N MET A 7 2.53 40.35 -7.08
CA MET A 7 2.87 38.93 -7.10
C MET A 7 2.24 38.18 -5.94
N THR A 8 1.61 37.05 -6.24
CA THR A 8 1.14 36.12 -5.19
C THR A 8 2.26 35.20 -4.74
N GLN A 9 2.19 34.71 -3.50
CA GLN A 9 3.11 33.68 -2.99
C GLN A 9 3.20 32.47 -3.95
N ALA A 10 2.09 32.08 -4.57
CA ALA A 10 2.06 30.97 -5.54
C ALA A 10 2.87 31.28 -6.81
N LEU A 11 2.81 32.52 -7.32
CA LEU A 11 3.61 32.96 -8.47
C LEU A 11 5.09 33.04 -8.12
N LEU A 12 5.43 33.61 -6.96
CA LEU A 12 6.81 33.66 -6.45
C LEU A 12 7.39 32.25 -6.28
N TYR A 13 6.64 31.34 -5.65
CA TYR A 13 7.05 29.95 -5.47
C TYR A 13 7.25 29.23 -6.81
N LYS A 14 6.37 29.44 -7.79
CA LYS A 14 6.56 28.91 -9.16
C LYS A 14 7.85 29.43 -9.80
N GLY A 15 8.15 30.72 -9.66
CA GLY A 15 9.39 31.33 -10.13
C GLY A 15 10.63 30.68 -9.50
N ILE A 16 10.67 30.59 -8.17
CA ILE A 16 11.76 29.92 -7.43
C ILE A 16 11.92 28.46 -7.88
N ARG A 17 10.81 27.73 -8.06
CA ARG A 17 10.83 26.34 -8.50
C ARG A 17 11.37 26.18 -9.92
N ARG A 18 11.13 27.13 -10.81
CA ARG A 18 11.68 27.13 -12.17
C ARG A 18 13.20 27.35 -12.14
N VAL A 19 13.66 28.39 -11.47
CA VAL A 19 15.10 28.69 -11.32
C VAL A 19 15.83 27.52 -10.68
N LYS A 20 15.29 26.96 -9.59
CA LYS A 20 15.89 25.78 -8.94
C LYS A 20 15.93 24.56 -9.87
N ARG A 21 14.91 24.36 -10.71
CA ARG A 21 14.89 23.24 -11.66
C ARG A 21 16.00 23.37 -12.69
N GLU A 22 16.22 24.55 -13.24
CA GLU A 22 17.27 24.82 -14.23
C GLU A 22 18.67 24.54 -13.66
N GLY A 23 18.89 24.79 -12.37
CA GLY A 23 20.17 24.50 -11.69
C GLY A 23 20.30 23.11 -11.05
N THR A 24 19.23 22.30 -10.99
CA THR A 24 19.28 21.00 -10.31
C THR A 24 19.73 19.91 -11.28
N LYS A 25 20.94 19.38 -11.09
CA LYS A 25 21.44 18.23 -11.85
C LYS A 25 20.59 16.99 -11.60
N GLU A 26 20.36 16.20 -12.64
CA GLU A 26 19.70 14.91 -12.50
C GLU A 26 20.53 13.96 -11.64
N ARG A 27 19.88 13.36 -10.63
CA ARG A 27 20.54 12.41 -9.74
C ARG A 27 20.46 11.02 -10.36
N ARG A 28 21.60 10.42 -10.70
CA ARG A 28 21.72 9.07 -11.28
C ARG A 28 20.81 8.03 -10.61
N ARG A 29 20.80 8.00 -9.27
CA ARG A 29 19.97 7.06 -8.50
C ARG A 29 18.47 7.23 -8.73
N THR A 30 17.99 8.46 -8.86
CA THR A 30 16.59 8.74 -9.21
C THR A 30 16.26 8.24 -10.61
N MET A 31 17.17 8.43 -11.58
CA MET A 31 16.98 7.94 -12.95
C MET A 31 16.87 6.42 -12.98
N MET A 32 17.78 5.72 -12.29
CA MET A 32 17.72 4.26 -12.15
C MET A 32 16.40 3.80 -11.50
N GLY A 33 15.94 4.49 -10.45
CA GLY A 33 14.67 4.18 -9.80
C GLY A 33 13.46 4.42 -10.70
N LEU A 34 13.46 5.49 -11.51
CA LEU A 34 12.43 5.77 -12.51
C LEU A 34 12.42 4.71 -13.61
N ASP A 35 13.59 4.30 -14.10
CA ASP A 35 13.73 3.25 -15.12
C ASP A 35 13.23 1.91 -14.59
N ALA A 36 13.66 1.49 -13.38
CA ALA A 36 13.17 0.27 -12.74
C ALA A 36 11.65 0.29 -12.56
N THR A 37 11.09 1.44 -12.16
CA THR A 37 9.65 1.64 -12.03
C THR A 37 8.93 1.53 -13.38
N ARG A 38 9.53 2.09 -14.44
CA ARG A 38 8.99 2.05 -15.80
C ARG A 38 8.98 0.64 -16.37
N TYR A 39 10.08 -0.09 -16.24
CA TYR A 39 10.19 -1.48 -16.69
C TYR A 39 9.24 -2.41 -15.92
N ALA A 40 9.14 -2.26 -14.60
CA ALA A 40 8.20 -3.04 -13.81
C ALA A 40 6.73 -2.77 -14.19
N SER A 41 6.39 -1.52 -14.51
CA SER A 41 5.06 -1.19 -15.05
C SER A 41 4.85 -1.81 -16.43
N LYS A 42 5.87 -1.81 -17.30
CA LYS A 42 5.79 -2.42 -18.63
C LYS A 42 5.59 -3.94 -18.55
N ASP A 43 6.32 -4.62 -17.68
CA ASP A 43 6.15 -6.06 -17.45
C ASP A 43 4.75 -6.42 -16.91
N ARG A 44 4.19 -5.56 -16.05
CA ARG A 44 2.88 -5.81 -15.43
C ARG A 44 1.70 -5.55 -16.35
N VAL A 45 1.71 -4.45 -17.12
CA VAL A 45 0.55 -3.99 -17.91
C VAL A 45 0.88 -3.64 -19.36
N GLY A 46 2.05 -4.05 -19.86
CA GLY A 46 2.49 -3.84 -21.24
C GLY A 46 2.91 -2.41 -21.59
N LEU A 47 2.95 -1.50 -20.60
CA LEU A 47 3.10 -0.06 -20.85
C LEU A 47 4.17 0.59 -19.97
N ALA A 48 5.04 1.34 -20.63
CA ALA A 48 6.12 2.11 -20.03
C ALA A 48 5.65 3.56 -19.73
N PRO A 49 5.36 3.92 -18.46
CA PRO A 49 4.92 5.26 -18.11
C PRO A 49 6.07 6.29 -18.22
N LEU A 50 5.71 7.53 -18.58
CA LEU A 50 6.58 8.69 -18.43
C LEU A 50 6.79 9.03 -16.94
N ASP A 51 7.88 9.73 -16.62
CA ASP A 51 8.22 10.12 -15.24
C ASP A 51 7.11 10.88 -14.56
N GLU A 52 6.48 11.82 -15.27
CA GLU A 52 5.33 12.55 -14.73
C GLU A 52 4.18 11.63 -14.34
N THR A 53 3.96 10.55 -15.10
CA THR A 53 2.91 9.58 -14.82
C THR A 53 3.26 8.76 -13.58
N ILE A 54 4.54 8.40 -13.42
CA ILE A 54 5.05 7.75 -12.20
C ILE A 54 4.81 8.66 -10.99
N TRP A 55 5.25 9.92 -11.06
CA TRP A 55 5.08 10.87 -9.95
C TRP A 55 3.61 11.20 -9.63
N LYS A 56 2.75 11.29 -10.65
CA LYS A 56 1.30 11.46 -10.47
C LYS A 56 0.69 10.24 -9.79
N SER A 57 1.14 9.03 -10.12
CA SER A 57 0.62 7.78 -9.56
C SER A 57 0.88 7.64 -8.07
N ILE A 58 2.08 8.01 -7.59
CA ILE A 58 2.43 8.06 -6.15
C ILE A 58 1.53 9.02 -5.37
N ARG A 59 0.95 10.03 -6.04
CA ARG A 59 0.03 11.01 -5.44
C ARG A 59 -1.43 10.71 -5.71
N ALA A 60 -1.76 9.57 -6.31
CA ALA A 60 -3.13 9.21 -6.63
C ALA A 60 -4.00 9.20 -5.36
N LYS A 61 -5.28 9.54 -5.48
CA LYS A 61 -6.21 9.60 -4.32
C LYS A 61 -6.34 8.26 -3.58
N ASN A 62 -6.18 7.15 -4.31
CA ASN A 62 -6.21 5.81 -3.73
C ASN A 62 -4.93 5.46 -2.97
N MET A 63 -3.87 6.27 -3.08
CA MET A 63 -2.72 6.22 -2.18
C MET A 63 -3.16 6.88 -0.87
N GLY A 64 -3.09 6.14 0.22
CA GLY A 64 -3.58 6.53 1.55
C GLY A 64 -2.90 7.77 2.13
N ASP A 65 -2.36 7.64 3.35
CA ASP A 65 -1.72 8.76 4.06
C ASP A 65 -0.46 9.28 3.32
N ASN A 66 -0.12 10.55 3.53
CA ASN A 66 1.07 11.20 3.00
C ASN A 66 2.36 10.45 3.36
N ARG A 67 2.43 9.77 4.51
CA ARG A 67 3.58 8.95 4.89
C ARG A 67 3.87 7.84 3.87
N LEU A 68 2.83 7.21 3.35
CA LEU A 68 2.94 6.18 2.32
C LEU A 68 3.46 6.78 1.00
N ARG A 69 2.98 7.97 0.63
CA ARG A 69 3.44 8.66 -0.58
C ARG A 69 4.90 9.06 -0.50
N VAL A 70 5.34 9.55 0.68
CA VAL A 70 6.75 9.85 0.95
C VAL A 70 7.58 8.57 0.90
N PHE A 71 7.09 7.46 1.45
CA PHE A 71 7.77 6.17 1.35
C PHE A 71 7.97 5.72 -0.10
N LEU A 72 6.92 5.71 -0.93
CA LEU A 72 7.03 5.35 -2.35
C LEU A 72 7.97 6.30 -3.11
N TRP A 73 7.89 7.60 -2.81
CA TRP A 73 8.83 8.60 -3.35
C TRP A 73 10.27 8.27 -2.98
N LYS A 74 10.53 7.87 -1.72
CA LYS A 74 11.87 7.46 -1.26
C LYS A 74 12.37 6.18 -1.93
N ILE A 75 11.50 5.25 -2.32
CA ILE A 75 11.88 4.09 -3.13
C ILE A 75 12.45 4.55 -4.48
N VAL A 76 11.70 5.38 -5.22
CA VAL A 76 12.14 5.86 -6.54
C VAL A 76 13.44 6.67 -6.45
N HIS A 77 13.61 7.43 -5.36
CA HIS A 77 14.82 8.23 -5.17
C HIS A 77 16.00 7.46 -4.56
N ASP A 78 15.87 6.18 -4.21
CA ASP A 78 16.88 5.47 -3.41
C ASP A 78 17.30 6.32 -2.19
N ALA A 79 16.29 6.69 -1.40
CA ALA A 79 16.42 7.59 -0.25
C ALA A 79 15.84 6.97 1.03
N LEU A 80 15.70 5.65 1.05
CA LEU A 80 15.47 4.89 2.27
C LEU A 80 16.76 4.83 3.08
N GLY A 81 16.63 4.74 4.40
CA GLY A 81 17.78 4.60 5.30
C GLY A 81 18.31 3.16 5.27
N CYS A 82 18.99 2.81 4.18
CA CYS A 82 19.56 1.48 3.89
C CYS A 82 20.97 1.64 3.32
N GLY A 83 21.84 0.65 3.56
CA GLY A 83 23.13 0.50 2.87
C GLY A 83 23.92 1.80 2.78
N SER A 84 24.10 2.29 1.55
CA SER A 84 24.85 3.51 1.24
C SER A 84 24.40 4.77 1.98
N PHE A 85 23.16 4.85 2.47
CA PHE A 85 22.77 5.96 3.36
C PHE A 85 23.57 5.95 4.66
N TRP A 86 23.74 4.77 5.27
CA TRP A 86 24.44 4.59 6.54
C TRP A 86 25.97 4.56 6.37
N GLU A 87 26.48 4.09 5.23
CA GLU A 87 27.93 4.10 4.92
C GLU A 87 28.52 5.52 4.99
N ASN A 88 27.71 6.53 4.69
CA ASN A 88 28.11 7.94 4.72
C ASN A 88 28.02 8.57 6.12
N ILE A 89 27.65 7.82 7.15
CA ILE A 89 27.52 8.32 8.52
C ILE A 89 28.46 7.52 9.42
N GLU A 90 29.62 8.09 9.75
CA GLU A 90 30.73 7.43 10.45
C GLU A 90 30.28 6.60 11.66
N LYS A 91 29.44 7.19 12.52
CA LYS A 91 28.96 6.56 13.77
C LYS A 91 27.97 5.41 13.58
N TYR A 92 27.46 5.21 12.36
CA TYR A 92 26.38 4.26 12.07
C TYR A 92 26.66 3.38 10.84
N LYS A 93 27.92 3.29 10.39
CA LYS A 93 28.31 2.51 9.21
C LYS A 93 27.92 1.04 9.34
N GLU A 94 27.91 0.49 10.56
CA GLU A 94 27.50 -0.88 10.86
C GLU A 94 26.03 -1.15 10.47
N ARG A 95 25.20 -0.11 10.35
CA ARG A 95 23.79 -0.24 9.92
C ARG A 95 23.63 -0.44 8.42
N ALA A 96 24.69 -0.26 7.64
CA ALA A 96 24.66 -0.46 6.20
C ALA A 96 24.36 -1.92 5.83
N LYS A 97 24.83 -2.88 6.64
CA LYS A 97 24.62 -4.31 6.41
C LYS A 97 23.37 -4.84 7.13
N CYS A 98 22.77 -5.87 6.56
CA CYS A 98 21.74 -6.66 7.22
C CYS A 98 22.40 -7.62 8.24
N PRO A 99 22.00 -7.64 9.53
CA PRO A 99 22.64 -8.47 10.56
C PRO A 99 22.41 -9.97 10.35
N THR A 100 21.30 -10.32 9.71
CA THR A 100 20.95 -11.73 9.48
C THR A 100 21.54 -12.26 8.19
N CYS A 101 21.66 -11.42 7.15
CA CYS A 101 22.08 -11.85 5.82
C CYS A 101 23.54 -11.49 5.50
N ASP A 102 24.17 -10.62 6.30
CA ASP A 102 25.52 -10.06 6.10
C ASP A 102 25.79 -9.45 4.71
N ILE A 103 24.73 -8.98 4.05
CA ILE A 103 24.84 -8.22 2.80
C ILE A 103 24.45 -6.76 3.01
N THR A 104 24.91 -5.89 2.11
CA THR A 104 24.48 -4.49 2.09
C THR A 104 22.98 -4.42 1.96
N GLU A 105 22.33 -3.76 2.93
CA GLU A 105 20.90 -3.64 2.96
C GLU A 105 20.44 -2.66 1.88
N THR A 106 19.51 -3.08 1.03
CA THR A 106 18.88 -2.23 0.01
C THR A 106 17.36 -2.25 0.19
N ALA A 107 16.67 -1.39 -0.58
CA ALA A 107 15.21 -1.42 -0.67
C ALA A 107 14.72 -2.78 -1.19
N GLU A 108 15.42 -3.34 -2.19
CA GLU A 108 15.14 -4.67 -2.73
C GLU A 108 15.32 -5.73 -1.66
N HIS A 109 16.50 -5.79 -1.05
CA HIS A 109 16.76 -6.74 0.03
C HIS A 109 15.67 -6.68 1.11
N THR A 110 15.40 -5.49 1.64
CA THR A 110 14.43 -5.33 2.74
C THR A 110 13.01 -5.73 2.34
N LEU A 111 12.54 -5.24 1.19
CA LEU A 111 11.14 -5.34 0.81
C LEU A 111 10.80 -6.67 0.14
N THR A 112 11.77 -7.35 -0.45
CA THR A 112 11.50 -8.51 -1.33
C THR A 112 12.36 -9.73 -1.03
N GLU A 113 13.45 -9.66 -0.26
CA GLU A 113 14.35 -10.82 -0.11
C GLU A 113 14.59 -11.23 1.34
N CYS A 114 14.76 -10.25 2.23
CA CYS A 114 15.21 -10.43 3.60
C CYS A 114 14.29 -11.39 4.38
N PRO A 115 14.83 -12.49 4.95
CA PRO A 115 14.05 -13.39 5.79
C PRO A 115 13.53 -12.70 7.06
N SER A 116 14.33 -11.80 7.64
CA SER A 116 14.04 -11.15 8.92
C SER A 116 13.11 -9.93 8.81
N SER A 117 12.77 -9.47 7.60
CA SER A 117 11.88 -8.31 7.43
C SER A 117 10.39 -8.67 7.55
N GLY A 118 10.05 -9.96 7.56
CA GLY A 118 8.67 -10.44 7.50
C GLY A 118 8.04 -10.35 6.10
N GLN A 119 8.81 -9.95 5.07
CA GLN A 119 8.28 -9.77 3.71
C GLN A 119 7.64 -11.03 3.14
N LYS A 120 8.20 -12.21 3.43
CA LYS A 120 7.70 -13.49 2.90
C LYS A 120 6.26 -13.75 3.34
N VAL A 121 5.99 -13.58 4.64
CA VAL A 121 4.65 -13.75 5.21
C VAL A 121 3.68 -12.75 4.61
N VAL A 122 4.06 -11.47 4.58
CA VAL A 122 3.22 -10.40 4.03
C VAL A 122 2.87 -10.65 2.56
N TRP A 123 3.84 -10.99 1.73
CA TRP A 123 3.62 -11.21 0.31
C TRP A 123 2.80 -12.47 0.02
N ASN A 124 2.97 -13.53 0.81
CA ASN A 124 2.11 -14.71 0.73
C ASN A 124 0.64 -14.37 1.06
N LEU A 125 0.39 -13.45 2.00
CA LEU A 125 -0.96 -13.00 2.33
C LEU A 125 -1.57 -12.16 1.20
N VAL A 126 -0.78 -11.28 0.57
CA VAL A 126 -1.22 -10.52 -0.61
C VAL A 126 -1.56 -11.45 -1.78
N GLN A 127 -0.70 -12.43 -2.05
CA GLN A 127 -0.92 -13.45 -3.08
C GLN A 127 -2.27 -14.14 -2.90
N ARG A 128 -2.57 -14.64 -1.70
CA ARG A 128 -3.85 -15.31 -1.39
C ARG A 128 -5.06 -14.42 -1.68
N VAL A 129 -4.96 -13.11 -1.42
CA VAL A 129 -6.05 -12.17 -1.73
C VAL A 129 -6.18 -11.93 -3.24
N PHE A 130 -5.06 -11.85 -3.95
CA PHE A 130 -5.06 -11.65 -5.40
C PHE A 130 -5.60 -12.87 -6.15
N GLU A 131 -5.25 -14.08 -5.73
CA GLU A 131 -5.78 -15.34 -6.25
C GLU A 131 -7.32 -15.37 -6.13
N LYS A 132 -7.86 -15.05 -4.94
CA LYS A 132 -9.32 -14.94 -4.74
C LYS A 132 -9.98 -13.90 -5.67
N LYS A 133 -9.28 -12.81 -5.99
CA LYS A 133 -9.79 -11.75 -6.88
C LYS A 133 -9.54 -12.04 -8.37
N GLY A 134 -8.84 -13.12 -8.71
CA GLY A 134 -8.36 -13.39 -10.07
C GLY A 134 -7.47 -12.26 -10.59
N ILE A 135 -6.51 -11.82 -9.78
CA ILE A 135 -5.45 -10.90 -10.17
C ILE A 135 -4.16 -11.71 -10.27
N ASP A 136 -3.46 -11.62 -11.40
CA ASP A 136 -2.19 -12.30 -11.59
C ASP A 136 -1.17 -11.80 -10.57
N TRP A 137 -0.62 -12.74 -9.81
CA TRP A 137 0.38 -12.46 -8.81
C TRP A 137 1.78 -12.71 -9.37
N LYS A 138 2.61 -11.68 -9.27
CA LYS A 138 4.06 -11.77 -9.40
C LYS A 138 4.65 -11.17 -8.14
N ARG A 139 5.71 -11.80 -7.63
CA ARG A 139 6.44 -11.26 -6.49
C ARG A 139 6.90 -9.83 -6.82
N PRO A 140 6.63 -8.85 -5.95
CA PRO A 140 6.90 -7.46 -6.28
C PRO A 140 8.41 -7.18 -6.27
N THR A 141 8.81 -6.20 -7.09
CA THR A 141 10.12 -5.55 -7.06
C THR A 141 9.96 -4.14 -6.51
N PRO A 142 11.03 -3.44 -6.09
CA PRO A 142 10.93 -2.03 -5.71
C PRO A 142 10.26 -1.17 -6.78
N GLY A 143 10.54 -1.43 -8.07
CA GLY A 143 9.90 -0.76 -9.21
C GLY A 143 8.40 -1.05 -9.33
N SER A 144 7.97 -2.29 -9.08
CA SER A 144 6.54 -2.63 -9.14
C SER A 144 5.75 -2.06 -7.94
N ILE A 145 6.41 -1.92 -6.78
CA ILE A 145 5.88 -1.21 -5.61
C ILE A 145 5.76 0.28 -5.90
N ALA A 146 6.80 0.91 -6.46
CA ALA A 146 6.78 2.33 -6.81
C ALA A 146 5.74 2.67 -7.89
N SER A 147 5.50 1.76 -8.85
CA SER A 147 4.50 1.90 -9.91
C SER A 147 3.12 1.34 -9.54
N CYS A 148 2.87 0.95 -8.28
CA CYS A 148 1.64 0.23 -7.96
C CYS A 148 0.35 1.03 -8.17
N GLY A 149 0.42 2.37 -8.13
CA GLY A 149 -0.70 3.24 -8.49
C GLY A 149 -0.72 3.67 -9.94
N ALA A 150 0.28 3.30 -10.73
CA ALA A 150 0.31 3.55 -12.17
C ALA A 150 -0.64 2.57 -12.87
N ARG A 151 -1.16 2.99 -14.03
CA ARG A 151 -2.18 2.38 -14.92
C ARG A 151 -2.78 1.01 -14.53
N SER A 152 -4.12 0.96 -14.66
CA SER A 152 -5.02 -0.10 -14.21
C SER A 152 -4.75 -1.50 -14.81
N ILE A 153 -5.01 -2.53 -14.00
CA ILE A 153 -5.26 -3.90 -14.46
C ILE A 153 -6.42 -3.86 -15.46
N VAL A 154 -6.26 -4.50 -16.62
CA VAL A 154 -7.27 -4.57 -17.67
C VAL A 154 -7.87 -5.96 -17.76
N ASN A 155 -9.07 -6.06 -18.31
CA ASN A 155 -9.65 -7.34 -18.70
C ASN A 155 -8.97 -7.80 -20.00
N PRO A 156 -8.35 -8.99 -20.04
CA PRO A 156 -7.64 -9.46 -21.24
C PRO A 156 -8.53 -9.59 -22.48
N ARG A 157 -9.82 -9.94 -22.31
CA ARG A 157 -10.76 -10.15 -23.42
C ARG A 157 -11.33 -8.84 -23.96
N THR A 158 -11.58 -7.86 -23.09
CA THR A 158 -12.27 -6.61 -23.48
C THR A 158 -11.36 -5.40 -23.54
N GLY A 159 -10.12 -5.49 -23.05
CA GLY A 159 -9.19 -4.37 -22.90
C GLY A 159 -9.63 -3.32 -21.86
N LYS A 160 -10.83 -3.45 -21.27
CA LYS A 160 -11.39 -2.44 -20.37
C LYS A 160 -10.70 -2.48 -18.99
N PRO A 161 -10.47 -1.33 -18.35
CA PRO A 161 -9.91 -1.27 -17.01
C PRO A 161 -10.79 -1.97 -15.95
N ARG A 162 -10.19 -2.90 -15.18
CA ARG A 162 -10.77 -3.46 -13.96
C ARG A 162 -10.49 -2.50 -12.80
N THR A 163 -11.27 -1.43 -12.70
CA THR A 163 -11.03 -0.31 -11.76
C THR A 163 -10.95 -0.75 -10.29
N GLY A 164 -11.85 -1.64 -9.86
CA GLY A 164 -11.84 -2.23 -8.51
C GLY A 164 -10.60 -3.08 -8.22
N ALA A 165 -10.23 -3.97 -9.15
CA ALA A 165 -9.02 -4.79 -9.03
C ALA A 165 -7.74 -3.93 -9.01
N SER A 166 -7.68 -2.91 -9.85
CA SER A 166 -6.55 -1.97 -9.91
C SER A 166 -6.38 -1.19 -8.62
N ARG A 167 -7.50 -0.76 -8.03
CA ARG A 167 -7.52 -0.09 -6.74
C ARG A 167 -7.08 -1.03 -5.62
N LEU A 168 -7.60 -2.26 -5.60
CA LEU A 168 -7.19 -3.29 -4.64
C LEU A 168 -5.67 -3.56 -4.72
N TYR A 169 -5.14 -3.71 -5.94
CA TYR A 169 -3.71 -3.88 -6.18
C TYR A 169 -2.91 -2.71 -5.62
N THR A 170 -3.28 -1.47 -5.96
CA THR A 170 -2.62 -0.26 -5.46
C THR A 170 -2.58 -0.25 -3.93
N ILE A 171 -3.72 -0.52 -3.28
CA ILE A 171 -3.86 -0.50 -1.83
C ILE A 171 -2.99 -1.58 -1.19
N LEU A 172 -3.15 -2.84 -1.61
CA LEU A 172 -2.47 -3.96 -0.94
C LEU A 172 -0.97 -3.93 -1.17
N VAL A 173 -0.48 -3.63 -2.38
CA VAL A 173 0.96 -3.59 -2.65
C VAL A 173 1.63 -2.45 -1.87
N SER A 174 1.07 -1.24 -1.92
CA SER A 174 1.67 -0.08 -1.24
C SER A 174 1.66 -0.24 0.29
N GLN A 175 0.53 -0.65 0.87
CA GLN A 175 0.38 -0.79 2.32
C GLN A 175 1.19 -1.95 2.89
N SER A 176 1.29 -3.05 2.13
CA SER A 176 2.10 -4.21 2.51
C SER A 176 3.59 -3.88 2.49
N ALA A 177 4.08 -3.23 1.42
CA ALA A 177 5.47 -2.77 1.36
C ALA A 177 5.80 -1.81 2.51
N TYR A 178 4.90 -0.88 2.83
CA TYR A 178 5.10 0.03 3.94
C TYR A 178 5.05 -0.66 5.31
N LEU A 179 4.21 -1.68 5.48
CA LEU A 179 4.20 -2.50 6.69
C LEU A 179 5.55 -3.23 6.86
N ILE A 180 6.07 -3.86 5.80
CA ILE A 180 7.39 -4.52 5.81
C ILE A 180 8.48 -3.51 6.21
N TRP A 181 8.46 -2.33 5.60
CA TRP A 181 9.41 -1.26 5.95
C TRP A 181 9.34 -0.87 7.43
N LYS A 182 8.14 -0.71 7.99
CA LYS A 182 7.95 -0.40 9.41
C LYS A 182 8.45 -1.53 10.32
N LEU A 183 8.11 -2.78 10.01
CA LEU A 183 8.59 -3.95 10.75
C LEU A 183 10.11 -4.00 10.77
N ARG A 184 10.74 -3.79 9.61
CA ARG A 184 12.20 -3.66 9.53
C ARG A 184 12.72 -2.50 10.37
N CYS A 185 12.12 -1.32 10.34
CA CYS A 185 12.58 -0.18 11.13
C CYS A 185 12.46 -0.44 12.65
N GLU A 186 11.34 -1.03 13.09
CA GLU A 186 11.14 -1.42 14.49
C GLU A 186 12.23 -2.40 14.95
N TRP A 187 12.56 -3.40 14.12
CA TRP A 187 13.62 -4.35 14.42
C TRP A 187 15.03 -3.74 14.31
N ARG A 188 15.41 -3.21 13.14
CA ARG A 188 16.77 -2.74 12.85
C ARG A 188 17.17 -1.51 13.64
N ILE A 189 16.24 -0.56 13.83
CA ILE A 189 16.52 0.71 14.48
C ILE A 189 16.03 0.70 15.92
N GLY A 190 14.80 0.25 16.15
CA GLY A 190 14.21 0.22 17.50
C GLY A 190 14.87 -0.82 18.42
N LYS A 191 15.14 -2.01 17.89
CA LYS A 191 15.76 -3.13 18.64
C LYS A 191 17.20 -3.42 18.19
N GLN A 192 17.86 -2.42 17.58
CA GLN A 192 19.27 -2.47 17.16
C GLN A 192 19.65 -3.65 16.24
N GLY A 193 18.69 -4.36 15.64
CA GLY A 193 18.95 -5.53 14.81
C GLY A 193 19.25 -6.82 15.58
N GLU A 194 18.93 -6.88 16.87
CA GLU A 194 19.08 -8.08 17.69
C GLU A 194 18.26 -9.26 17.16
N LYS A 195 18.76 -10.49 17.32
CA LYS A 195 18.11 -11.72 16.82
C LYS A 195 16.74 -11.94 17.43
N ASP A 196 16.60 -11.75 18.74
CA ASP A 196 15.33 -11.90 19.47
C ASP A 196 14.35 -10.76 19.16
N GLY A 197 14.85 -9.70 18.51
CA GLY A 197 14.05 -8.59 18.04
C GLY A 197 13.32 -8.84 16.73
N VAL A 198 13.69 -9.90 15.97
CA VAL A 198 13.10 -10.22 14.66
C VAL A 198 11.61 -10.51 14.82
N PRO A 199 10.72 -9.88 14.03
CA PRO A 199 9.29 -10.09 14.15
C PRO A 199 8.92 -11.53 13.77
N THR A 200 8.11 -12.16 14.62
CA THR A 200 7.63 -13.54 14.36
C THR A 200 6.61 -13.56 13.22
N ASP A 201 6.53 -14.68 12.48
CA ASP A 201 5.54 -14.84 11.41
C ASP A 201 4.10 -14.57 11.87
N LYS A 202 3.78 -14.99 13.10
CA LYS A 202 2.47 -14.77 13.74
C LYS A 202 2.21 -13.29 13.99
N GLU A 203 3.19 -12.56 14.51
CA GLU A 203 3.09 -11.11 14.71
C GLU A 203 2.90 -10.39 13.37
N VAL A 204 3.71 -10.73 12.36
CA VAL A 204 3.65 -10.16 11.02
C VAL A 204 2.27 -10.39 10.40
N HIS A 205 1.77 -11.62 10.45
CA HIS A 205 0.43 -11.99 9.97
C HIS A 205 -0.66 -11.16 10.63
N ASN A 206 -0.67 -11.11 11.97
CA ASN A 206 -1.70 -10.41 12.73
C ASN A 206 -1.68 -8.89 12.49
N ARG A 207 -0.49 -8.29 12.38
CA ARG A 207 -0.34 -6.87 12.03
C ARG A 207 -0.82 -6.57 10.61
N TRP A 208 -0.56 -7.48 9.66
CA TRP A 208 -1.07 -7.34 8.29
C TRP A 208 -2.61 -7.44 8.24
N VAL A 209 -3.19 -8.45 8.89
CA VAL A 209 -4.65 -8.61 8.98
C VAL A 209 -5.30 -7.39 9.65
N ALA A 210 -4.72 -6.89 10.74
CA ALA A 210 -5.22 -5.67 11.41
C ALA A 210 -5.15 -4.44 10.49
N MET A 211 -4.06 -4.29 9.73
CA MET A 211 -3.89 -3.20 8.76
C MET A 211 -4.95 -3.25 7.65
N VAL A 212 -5.17 -4.40 7.01
CA VAL A 212 -6.15 -4.54 5.92
C VAL A 212 -7.57 -4.31 6.44
N ASN A 213 -7.93 -4.87 7.61
CA ASN A 213 -9.23 -4.66 8.23
C ASN A 213 -9.50 -3.18 8.53
N ARG A 214 -8.50 -2.45 9.02
CA ARG A 214 -8.62 -1.01 9.24
C ARG A 214 -8.91 -0.27 7.93
N ILE A 215 -8.23 -0.63 6.85
CA ILE A 215 -8.46 -0.02 5.53
C ILE A 215 -9.88 -0.29 5.06
N ILE A 216 -10.36 -1.54 5.11
CA ILE A 216 -11.72 -1.89 4.68
C ILE A 216 -12.76 -1.10 5.48
N LYS A 217 -12.58 -0.95 6.80
CA LYS A 217 -13.49 -0.14 7.65
C LYS A 217 -13.54 1.32 7.21
N LEU A 218 -12.38 1.95 6.99
CA LEU A 218 -12.32 3.34 6.53
C LEU A 218 -12.93 3.50 5.14
N ASP A 219 -12.70 2.53 4.25
CA ASP A 219 -13.26 2.49 2.91
C ASP A 219 -14.79 2.35 2.94
N ALA A 220 -15.33 1.50 3.80
CA ALA A 220 -16.77 1.33 4.00
C ALA A 220 -17.41 2.63 4.49
N LEU A 221 -16.83 3.26 5.53
CA LEU A 221 -17.27 4.56 6.05
C LEU A 221 -17.27 5.64 4.96
N ALA A 222 -16.22 5.69 4.14
CA ALA A 222 -16.13 6.64 3.05
C ALA A 222 -17.14 6.37 1.92
N ALA A 223 -17.44 5.11 1.63
CA ALA A 223 -18.44 4.70 0.64
C ALA A 223 -19.85 5.18 1.02
N MET A 224 -20.21 5.06 2.30
CA MET A 224 -21.52 5.47 2.81
C MET A 224 -21.67 7.00 2.93
N ARG A 225 -20.56 7.74 3.05
CA ARG A 225 -20.59 9.19 3.19
C ARG A 225 -21.17 9.85 1.93
N LYS A 226 -22.33 10.50 2.07
CA LYS A 226 -22.90 11.36 1.02
C LYS A 226 -22.18 12.72 1.03
N PRO A 227 -21.59 13.17 -0.10
CA PRO A 227 -21.02 14.51 -0.19
C PRO A 227 -22.11 15.57 0.03
N LYS A 228 -21.81 16.65 0.74
CA LYS A 228 -22.74 17.77 0.92
C LYS A 228 -22.47 18.85 -0.13
N GLY A 229 -23.50 19.28 -0.86
CA GLY A 229 -23.39 20.33 -1.87
C GLY A 229 -22.31 20.04 -2.93
N LYS A 230 -21.37 20.97 -3.12
CA LYS A 230 -20.26 20.87 -4.10
C LYS A 230 -19.01 20.15 -3.57
N GLU A 231 -19.07 19.51 -2.41
CA GLU A 231 -17.92 18.83 -1.82
C GLU A 231 -17.45 17.66 -2.69
N LYS A 232 -16.14 17.61 -3.00
CA LYS A 232 -15.56 16.47 -3.71
C LYS A 232 -15.45 15.28 -2.77
N ARG A 233 -15.94 14.11 -3.20
CA ARG A 233 -15.73 12.86 -2.46
C ARG A 233 -14.23 12.55 -2.35
N THR A 234 -13.79 12.26 -1.13
CA THR A 234 -12.38 11.99 -0.80
C THR A 234 -12.03 10.49 -0.80
N GLY A 235 -13.02 9.60 -0.67
CA GLY A 235 -12.86 8.15 -0.71
C GLY A 235 -13.69 7.43 -1.80
N PRO A 236 -13.81 6.09 -1.76
CA PRO A 236 -14.56 5.35 -2.76
C PRO A 236 -16.06 5.69 -2.71
N CYS A 237 -16.75 5.54 -3.84
CA CYS A 237 -18.21 5.44 -3.86
C CYS A 237 -18.65 4.01 -3.54
N PRO A 238 -19.94 3.77 -3.21
CA PRO A 238 -20.44 2.41 -2.94
C PRO A 238 -20.10 1.37 -4.00
N VAL A 239 -20.30 1.71 -5.27
CA VAL A 239 -19.99 0.82 -6.40
C VAL A 239 -18.48 0.52 -6.46
N LEU A 240 -17.62 1.53 -6.26
CA LEU A 240 -16.18 1.34 -6.27
C LEU A 240 -15.71 0.52 -5.06
N PHE A 241 -16.32 0.70 -3.89
CA PHE A 241 -16.08 -0.12 -2.71
C PHE A 241 -16.37 -1.59 -3.00
N ALA A 242 -17.58 -1.89 -3.49
CA ALA A 242 -18.00 -3.24 -3.85
C ALA A 242 -17.03 -3.85 -4.87
N ASN A 243 -16.77 -3.14 -5.97
CA ASN A 243 -15.84 -3.61 -7.00
C ASN A 243 -14.42 -3.85 -6.48
N THR A 244 -13.97 -3.09 -5.47
CA THR A 244 -12.65 -3.29 -4.84
C THR A 244 -12.64 -4.55 -3.97
N TRP A 245 -13.61 -4.70 -3.07
CA TRP A 245 -13.53 -5.67 -1.97
C TRP A 245 -14.36 -6.96 -2.17
N GLN A 246 -15.27 -7.01 -3.13
CA GLN A 246 -16.01 -8.24 -3.46
C GLN A 246 -15.07 -9.39 -3.83
N GLY A 247 -15.36 -10.61 -3.40
CA GLY A 247 -14.53 -11.80 -3.57
C GLY A 247 -13.39 -11.93 -2.55
N VAL A 248 -13.14 -10.92 -1.71
CA VAL A 248 -12.03 -10.94 -0.74
C VAL A 248 -12.47 -10.68 0.70
N LEU A 249 -13.76 -10.42 0.93
CA LEU A 249 -14.31 -10.28 2.27
C LEU A 249 -14.62 -11.65 2.90
N LEU A 250 -14.63 -11.72 4.23
CA LEU A 250 -15.08 -12.92 4.95
C LEU A 250 -16.60 -13.08 4.87
N ASP A 251 -17.33 -11.97 4.98
CA ASP A 251 -18.78 -11.89 4.89
C ASP A 251 -19.12 -10.87 3.79
N GLU A 252 -19.71 -11.34 2.69
CA GLU A 252 -20.11 -10.48 1.56
C GLU A 252 -21.50 -9.87 1.72
N GLU A 253 -22.31 -10.32 2.69
CA GLU A 253 -23.63 -9.73 2.96
C GLU A 253 -23.52 -8.27 3.42
N VAL A 254 -22.35 -7.90 3.96
CA VAL A 254 -22.01 -6.51 4.31
C VAL A 254 -21.96 -5.58 3.08
N ILE A 255 -21.71 -6.10 1.87
CA ILE A 255 -21.61 -5.27 0.66
C ILE A 255 -22.96 -4.65 0.32
N PRO A 256 -24.07 -5.40 0.17
CA PRO A 256 -25.40 -4.82 0.02
C PRO A 256 -25.76 -3.83 1.13
N GLU A 257 -25.40 -4.09 2.38
CA GLU A 257 -25.68 -3.16 3.50
C GLU A 257 -24.97 -1.81 3.32
N ILE A 258 -23.67 -1.84 3.01
CA ILE A 258 -22.85 -0.64 2.75
C ILE A 258 -23.36 0.10 1.51
N VAL A 259 -23.71 -0.63 0.45
CA VAL A 259 -24.24 -0.04 -0.78
C VAL A 259 -25.57 0.66 -0.54
N ASN A 260 -26.42 0.08 0.31
CA ASN A 260 -27.72 0.63 0.67
C ASN A 260 -27.67 1.62 1.87
N GLY A 261 -26.49 1.90 2.41
CA GLY A 261 -26.29 2.90 3.48
C GLY A 261 -26.83 2.50 4.85
N LYS A 262 -27.00 1.19 5.14
CA LYS A 262 -27.41 0.68 6.44
C LYS A 262 -26.18 0.12 7.16
N LEU A 263 -25.91 0.53 8.40
CA LEU A 263 -24.80 -0.01 9.18
C LEU A 263 -25.32 -0.71 10.42
N ARG A 264 -25.30 -2.05 10.44
CA ARG A 264 -25.06 -2.77 11.70
C ARG A 264 -23.55 -2.83 11.84
N GLY A 265 -23.03 -2.45 13.01
CA GLY A 265 -21.60 -2.13 13.19
C GLY A 265 -20.64 -3.07 12.45
N VAL A 266 -19.75 -2.48 11.63
CA VAL A 266 -18.70 -3.20 10.90
C VAL A 266 -17.62 -3.65 11.91
N SER A 267 -17.96 -4.68 12.67
CA SER A 267 -17.15 -5.27 13.72
C SER A 267 -16.55 -6.59 13.22
N GLY A 268 -15.39 -6.99 13.78
CA GLY A 268 -14.72 -8.22 13.38
C GLY A 268 -13.69 -8.08 12.24
N VAL A 269 -13.35 -9.24 11.69
CA VAL A 269 -12.39 -9.46 10.60
C VAL A 269 -13.17 -9.42 9.29
N LEU A 270 -12.81 -8.49 8.43
CA LEU A 270 -13.51 -8.21 7.17
C LEU A 270 -12.79 -8.82 5.98
N VAL A 271 -11.45 -8.84 5.99
CA VAL A 271 -10.70 -9.60 4.97
C VAL A 271 -10.90 -11.09 5.21
N GLY A 272 -11.04 -11.89 4.15
CA GLY A 272 -11.23 -13.35 4.24
C GLY A 272 -10.02 -14.14 4.76
N ILE A 273 -9.23 -13.56 5.68
CA ILE A 273 -8.07 -14.11 6.37
C ILE A 273 -8.18 -13.74 7.86
N SER A 274 -8.28 -14.76 8.73
CA SER A 274 -8.41 -14.56 10.17
C SER A 274 -7.06 -14.33 10.88
N PRO A 275 -7.03 -13.56 11.99
CA PRO A 275 -5.88 -13.50 12.89
C PRO A 275 -5.56 -14.87 13.47
N LEU A 276 -4.27 -15.14 13.68
CA LEU A 276 -3.78 -16.33 14.37
C LEU A 276 -3.92 -16.15 15.89
N VAL A 277 -4.53 -17.13 16.56
CA VAL A 277 -4.81 -17.12 18.00
C VAL A 277 -3.51 -17.18 18.81
N GLN A 278 -3.33 -16.30 19.80
CA GLN A 278 -2.29 -16.46 20.82
C GLN A 278 -2.67 -17.62 21.74
N GLU A 279 -1.79 -18.61 21.91
CA GLU A 279 -1.98 -19.65 22.92
C GLU A 279 -2.20 -18.97 24.27
N GLY A 280 -3.32 -19.28 24.94
CA GLY A 280 -3.68 -18.71 26.25
C GLY A 280 -4.77 -17.62 26.26
N ARG A 281 -5.32 -17.15 25.13
CA ARG A 281 -6.52 -16.28 25.13
C ARG A 281 -7.64 -16.84 24.27
N THR A 282 -8.54 -17.61 24.90
CA THR A 282 -9.84 -17.96 24.35
C THR A 282 -10.66 -16.70 24.06
N ARG A 283 -10.94 -16.43 22.78
CA ARG A 283 -11.95 -15.45 22.40
C ARG A 283 -13.29 -16.19 22.30
N ARG A 284 -14.33 -15.70 23.00
CA ARG A 284 -15.72 -16.13 22.73
C ARG A 284 -16.03 -15.83 21.27
N VAL A 285 -16.35 -16.88 20.52
CA VAL A 285 -16.90 -16.76 19.16
C VAL A 285 -18.23 -16.02 19.28
N PRO A 286 -18.49 -14.94 18.52
CA PRO A 286 -19.82 -14.35 18.50
C PRO A 286 -20.78 -15.39 17.93
N HIS A 287 -21.77 -15.80 18.72
CA HIS A 287 -22.90 -16.57 18.22
C HIS A 287 -23.60 -15.73 17.13
N TYR A 288 -23.43 -16.13 15.88
CA TYR A 288 -24.35 -15.73 14.83
C TYR A 288 -25.70 -16.36 15.17
N ARG A 289 -26.67 -15.55 15.62
CA ARG A 289 -28.08 -15.97 15.66
C ARG A 289 -28.53 -16.14 14.21
N ALA A 290 -28.54 -17.37 13.72
CA ALA A 290 -29.32 -17.74 12.56
C ALA A 290 -30.77 -17.30 12.81
N LYS A 291 -31.32 -16.43 11.96
CA LYS A 291 -32.75 -16.17 11.98
C LYS A 291 -33.46 -17.45 11.53
N PRO A 292 -34.49 -17.93 12.23
CA PRO A 292 -35.27 -19.06 11.75
C PRO A 292 -35.96 -18.66 10.45
N SER A 293 -35.82 -19.51 9.43
CA SER A 293 -36.57 -19.38 8.18
C SER A 293 -38.05 -19.58 8.51
N SER A 294 -38.86 -18.54 8.39
CA SER A 294 -40.32 -18.69 8.40
C SER A 294 -40.75 -19.26 7.05
N ARG A 295 -40.65 -20.59 6.90
CA ARG A 295 -41.57 -21.31 6.01
C ARG A 295 -42.88 -21.43 6.78
N ARG A 296 -43.91 -20.72 6.33
CA ARG A 296 -45.29 -21.19 6.51
C ARG A 296 -45.77 -21.63 5.14
N CYS A 297 -45.88 -22.95 4.98
CA CYS A 297 -46.82 -23.57 4.09
C CYS A 297 -48.18 -23.54 4.79
N ALA A 298 -49.15 -22.88 4.15
CA ALA A 298 -50.57 -23.20 4.05
C ALA A 298 -51.19 -22.05 3.24
#